data_AF-A0A8J3ENA0-F1
#
_entry.id   AF-A0A8J3ENA0-F1
#
_cell.length_a   1.000
_cell.length_b   1.000
_cell.length_c   1.000
_cell.angle_alpha   90.00
_cell.angle_beta   90.00
_cell.angle_gamma   90.00
#
_symmetry.space_group_name_H-M   'P 1'
#
loop_
_entity.id
_entity.type
_entity.pdbx_description
1 polymer ?
#
loop_
_entity_poly.entity_id
_entity_poly.type
_entity_poly.pdbx_seq_one_letter_code
_entity_poly.pdbx_strand_id
1 'polypeptide(L)' 'MEEQQQQKYFDLRRLIGILLTLYGIVLGGYGLIFNPQTDAISFNIDLWWGLLMLVVGVIFLLLSLKAPKVDEEEE' A
#
# COMPACT_ATOMS: atom_id res chain seq x y z
N MET A 1 39.87 -6.36 8.36
CA MET A 1 38.60 -5.96 8.99
C MET A 1 37.57 -6.01 7.89
N GLU A 2 36.96 -7.16 7.69
CA GLU A 2 35.92 -7.34 6.68
C GLU A 2 34.66 -6.71 7.26
N GLU A 3 34.36 -5.49 6.82
CA GLU A 3 33.10 -4.83 7.14
C GLU A 3 31.98 -5.65 6.51
N GLN A 4 31.41 -6.56 7.30
CA GLN A 4 30.13 -7.19 6.98
C GLN A 4 29.07 -6.09 6.98
N GLN A 5 28.91 -5.41 5.85
CA GLN A 5 27.77 -4.53 5.61
C GLN A 5 26.52 -5.40 5.67
N GLN A 6 25.87 -5.36 6.83
CA GLN A 6 24.55 -5.91 7.05
C GLN A 6 23.62 -5.33 5.99
N GLN A 7 23.35 -6.13 4.95
CA GLN A 7 22.30 -5.86 3.96
C GLN A 7 20.97 -5.96 4.70
N LYS A 8 20.60 -4.87 5.37
CA LYS A 8 19.27 -4.70 5.95
C LYS A 8 18.33 -4.55 4.75
N TYR A 9 17.87 -5.68 4.22
CA TYR A 9 16.83 -5.71 3.20
C TYR A 9 15.66 -4.92 3.76
N PHE A 10 15.53 -3.66 3.31
CA PHE A 10 14.37 -2.87 3.63
C PHE A 10 13.18 -3.66 3.11
N ASP A 11 12.23 -3.98 3.98
CA ASP A 11 11.00 -4.67 3.61
C ASP A 11 10.22 -3.79 2.62
N LEU A 12 10.55 -3.94 1.35
CA LEU A 12 10.04 -3.11 0.27
C LEU A 12 8.51 -3.25 0.19
N ARG A 13 7.99 -4.43 0.51
CA ARG A 13 6.56 -4.70 0.64
C ARG A 13 5.89 -3.83 1.69
N ARG A 14 6.54 -3.64 2.85
CA ARG A 14 6.04 -2.78 3.93
C ARG A 14 6.08 -1.31 3.53
N LEU A 15 7.18 -0.86 2.91
CA LEU A 15 7.34 0.50 2.41
C LEU A 15 6.27 0.83 1.35
N ILE A 16 6.10 -0.03 0.35
CA ILE A 16 5.10 0.10 -0.71
C ILE A 16 3.70 0.14 -0.10
N GLY A 17 3.37 -0.79 0.82
CA GLY A 17 2.06 -0.82 1.47
C GLY A 17 1.74 0.46 2.24
N ILE A 18 2.71 1.01 2.98
CA ILE A 18 2.54 2.30 3.70
C ILE A 18 2.30 3.45 2.72
N LEU A 19 3.13 3.57 1.69
CA LEU A 19 3.03 4.63 0.68
C LEU A 19 1.67 4.60 -0.02
N LEU A 20 1.24 3.42 -0.45
CA LEU A 20 -0.02 3.23 -1.19
C LEU A 20 -1.23 3.51 -0.30
N THR A 21 -1.17 3.12 0.98
CA THR A 21 -2.22 3.44 1.96
C THR A 21 -2.30 4.93 2.24
N LEU A 22 -1.16 5.62 2.45
CA LEU A 22 -1.13 7.08 2.63
C LEU A 22 -1.69 7.81 1.41
N TYR A 23 -1.26 7.43 0.21
CA TYR A 23 -1.79 8.01 -1.03
C TYR A 23 -3.29 7.77 -1.18
N GLY A 24 -3.77 6.56 -0.88
CA GLY A 24 -5.21 6.24 -0.91
C GLY A 24 -6.02 7.07 0.07
N ILE A 25 -5.50 7.31 1.29
CA ILE A 25 -6.14 8.17 2.29
C ILE A 25 -6.21 9.63 1.79
N VAL A 26 -5.11 10.16 1.26
CA VAL A 26 -5.06 11.55 0.77
C VAL A 26 -5.98 11.73 -0.43
N LEU A 27 -5.90 10.83 -1.42
CA LEU A 27 -6.70 10.91 -2.65
C LEU A 27 -8.19 10.64 -2.39
N GLY A 28 -8.50 9.64 -1.56
CA GLY A 28 -9.87 9.34 -1.15
C GLY A 28 -10.47 10.45 -0.29
N GLY A 29 -9.69 11.02 0.63
CA GLY A 29 -10.07 12.20 1.41
C GLY A 29 -10.32 13.42 0.52
N TYR A 30 -9.46 13.65 -0.48
CA TYR A 30 -9.67 14.69 -1.47
C TYR A 30 -10.99 14.50 -2.22
N GLY A 31 -11.26 13.31 -2.76
CA GLY A 31 -12.52 13.00 -3.46
C GLY A 31 -13.78 12.98 -2.58
N LEU A 32 -13.63 12.88 -1.25
CA LEU A 32 -14.74 13.05 -0.30
C LEU A 32 -15.04 14.53 -0.01
N ILE A 33 -14.00 15.33 0.20
CA ILE A 33 -14.13 16.75 0.60
C ILE A 33 -14.44 17.62 -0.60
N PHE A 34 -13.67 17.44 -1.67
CA PHE A 34 -13.86 18.07 -2.95
C PHE A 34 -14.57 17.03 -3.80
N ASN A 35 -15.71 17.40 -4.35
CA ASN A 35 -16.51 16.55 -5.23
C ASN A 35 -16.25 17.04 -6.67
N PRO A 36 -15.05 16.78 -7.26
CA PRO A 36 -14.71 17.24 -8.59
C PRO A 36 -15.43 16.37 -9.62
N GLN A 37 -16.75 16.45 -9.62
CA GLN A 37 -17.53 15.97 -10.74
C GLN A 37 -17.16 16.83 -11.94
N THR A 38 -16.59 16.19 -12.94
CA THR A 38 -16.39 16.79 -14.25
C THR A 38 -17.58 16.39 -15.11
N ASP A 39 -18.04 17.27 -15.99
CA ASP A 39 -19.22 16.98 -16.85
C ASP A 39 -19.03 15.72 -17.73
N ALA A 40 -17.80 15.23 -17.86
CA ALA A 40 -17.44 14.02 -18.59
C ALA A 40 -17.65 12.71 -17.79
N ILE A 41 -17.65 12.76 -16.45
CA ILE A 41 -17.75 11.58 -15.58
C ILE A 41 -18.69 11.91 -14.42
N SER A 42 -19.83 11.23 -14.38
CA SER A 42 -20.90 11.42 -13.39
C SER A 42 -20.57 10.91 -11.97
N PHE A 43 -19.40 10.33 -11.76
CA PHE A 43 -18.91 9.85 -10.47
C PHE A 43 -17.53 10.40 -10.14
N ASN A 44 -17.24 10.55 -8.84
CA ASN A 44 -15.94 11.04 -8.35
C ASN A 44 -14.84 10.03 -8.63
N ILE A 45 -14.08 10.26 -9.68
CA ILE A 45 -12.97 9.39 -10.08
C ILE A 45 -11.88 9.35 -9.01
N ASP A 46 -11.59 10.48 -8.37
CA ASP A 46 -10.59 10.58 -7.30
C ASP A 46 -10.99 9.74 -6.08
N LEU A 47 -12.28 9.71 -5.74
CA LEU A 47 -12.79 8.89 -4.64
C LEU A 47 -12.63 7.40 -4.92
N TRP A 48 -13.01 6.96 -6.12
CA TRP A 48 -12.92 5.55 -6.52
C TRP A 48 -11.48 5.06 -6.62
N TRP A 49 -10.59 5.87 -7.21
CA TRP A 49 -9.17 5.54 -7.27
C TRP A 49 -8.51 5.59 -5.88
N GLY A 50 -8.88 6.56 -5.05
CA GLY A 50 -8.43 6.63 -3.66
C GLY A 50 -8.84 5.40 -2.85
N LEU A 51 -10.08 4.95 -3.00
CA LEU A 51 -10.59 3.74 -2.35
C LEU A 51 -9.86 2.48 -2.84
N LEU A 52 -9.64 2.35 -4.15
CA LEU A 52 -8.89 1.24 -4.73
C LEU A 52 -7.45 1.19 -4.21
N MET A 53 -6.76 2.34 -4.20
CA MET A 53 -5.42 2.46 -3.62
C MET A 53 -5.41 2.10 -2.13
N LEU A 54 -6.39 2.55 -1.36
CA LEU A 54 -6.47 2.25 0.07
C LEU A 54 -6.65 0.74 0.32
N VAL A 55 -7.55 0.09 -0.41
CA VAL A 55 -7.75 -1.37 -0.31
C VAL A 55 -6.47 -2.12 -0.67
N VAL A 56 -5.83 -1.78 -1.78
CA VAL A 56 -4.59 -2.43 -2.23
C VAL A 56 -3.44 -2.20 -1.23
N GLY A 57 -3.31 -0.98 -0.71
CA GLY A 57 -2.29 -0.63 0.29
C GLY A 57 -2.44 -1.40 1.59
N VAL A 58 -3.68 -1.52 2.09
CA VAL A 58 -4.00 -2.32 3.29
C VAL A 58 -3.70 -3.80 3.05
N ILE A 59 -4.07 -4.35 1.89
CA ILE A 59 -3.73 -5.73 1.52
C ILE A 59 -2.21 -5.93 1.53
N PHE A 60 -1.45 -5.02 0.92
CA PHE A 60 0.02 -5.09 0.89
C PHE A 60 0.64 -5.03 2.28
N LEU A 61 0.10 -4.19 3.17
CA LEU A 61 0.48 -4.15 4.58
C LEU A 61 0.20 -5.50 5.25
N LEU A 62 -1.01 -6.04 5.13
CA LEU A 62 -1.37 -7.34 5.71
C LEU A 62 -0.47 -8.48 5.20
N LEU A 63 -0.12 -8.47 3.90
CA LEU A 63 0.80 -9.42 3.28
C LEU A 63 2.27 -9.21 3.70
N SER A 64 2.62 -8.01 4.14
CA SER A 64 3.93 -7.70 4.72
C SER A 64 4.05 -8.17 6.17
N LEU A 65 2.94 -8.22 6.92
CA LEU A 65 2.95 -8.68 8.31
C LEU A 65 2.94 -10.22 8.44
N LYS A 66 2.56 -10.95 7.39
CA LYS A 66 2.60 -12.41 7.39
C LYS A 66 4.07 -12.88 7.41
N ALA A 67 4.51 -13.38 8.57
CA ALA A 67 5.81 -14.02 8.72
C ALA A 67 5.94 -15.19 7.72
N PRO A 68 7.13 -15.38 7.10
CA PRO A 68 7.36 -16.53 6.24
C PRO A 68 7.12 -17.79 7.08
N LYS A 69 6.26 -18.69 6.58
CA LYS A 69 6.19 -20.03 7.14
C LYS A 69 7.53 -20.66 6.79
N VAL A 70 8.34 -20.92 7.82
CA VAL A 70 9.46 -21.85 7.67
C VAL A 70 8.78 -23.19 7.51
N ASP A 71 8.69 -23.65 6.27
CA ASP A 71 8.29 -25.03 6.02
C ASP A 71 9.38 -25.87 6.69
N GLU A 72 9.05 -26.48 7.83
CA GLU A 72 9.91 -27.44 8.49
C GLU A 72 10.18 -28.53 7.45
N GLU A 73 11.40 -28.56 6.92
CA GLU A 73 11.86 -29.62 6.05
C GLU A 73 11.66 -30.92 6.83
N GLU A 74 10.68 -31.73 6.41
CA GLU A 74 10.48 -33.08 6.95
C GLU A 74 11.75 -33.90 6.64
N GLU A 75 12.54 -34.20 7.69
CA GLU A 75 13.69 -35.11 7.69
C GLU A 75 13.32 -36.54 7.27
#